data_AF-A0A926K5A9-F1
#
_entry.id   AF-A0A926K5A9-F1
#
_cell.length_a   1.000
_cell.length_b   1.000
_cell.length_c   1.000
_cell.angle_alpha   90.00
_cell.angle_beta   90.00
_cell.angle_gamma   90.00
#
_symmetry.space_group_name_H-M   'P 1'
#
loop_
_entity.id
_entity.type
_entity.pdbx_description
1 polymer ?
#
loop_
_entity_poly.entity_id
_entity_poly.type
_entity_poly.pdbx_seq_one_letter_code
_entity_poly.pdbx_strand_id
1 'polypeptide(L)'
;MTARAGQGKVRHVAAGVVFALVGLAAAGCSDRPLDASGAATAYGPVVDAVTKATGDALGVEWTRGSDETTQRGDHGCRWYSTSFETATDLSSRMPEVRQALDSSLGDLGFADAQDEQLPGGWVAVTATDDQDARVAVQAKGRSTVRLSVPVSGDC
;
A
#
# COMPACT_ATOMS: atom_id res chain seq x y z
N MET A 1 18.07 41.37 -48.20
CA MET A 1 18.63 40.04 -48.48
C MET A 1 18.80 39.32 -47.15
N THR A 2 18.21 38.11 -47.03
CA THR A 2 18.53 37.01 -46.09
C THR A 2 18.56 37.31 -44.57
N ALA A 3 17.51 36.99 -43.79
CA ALA A 3 17.12 35.69 -43.23
C ALA A 3 18.02 35.14 -42.09
N ARG A 4 17.48 35.00 -40.87
CA ARG A 4 17.14 33.72 -40.20
C ARG A 4 16.95 33.87 -38.68
N ALA A 5 15.87 33.23 -38.21
CA ALA A 5 15.59 32.94 -36.82
C ALA A 5 16.59 31.94 -36.22
N GLY A 6 16.77 32.00 -34.90
CA GLY A 6 17.55 31.04 -34.13
C GLY A 6 17.16 31.07 -32.65
N GLN A 7 16.05 30.40 -32.32
CA GLN A 7 15.70 29.97 -30.97
C GLN A 7 16.78 29.02 -30.44
N GLY A 8 17.20 29.20 -29.18
CA GLY A 8 18.32 28.42 -28.62
C GLY A 8 18.35 28.34 -27.09
N LYS A 9 17.38 27.60 -26.52
CA LYS A 9 17.55 26.71 -25.35
C LYS A 9 17.98 27.33 -24.00
N VAL A 10 16.97 27.64 -23.18
CA VAL A 10 17.11 27.72 -21.72
C VAL A 10 17.42 26.31 -21.20
N ARG A 11 18.62 26.12 -20.64
CA ARG A 11 18.99 24.88 -19.93
C ARG A 11 18.36 24.93 -18.54
N HIS A 12 17.21 24.26 -18.40
CA HIS A 12 16.69 23.90 -17.09
C HIS A 12 17.68 22.92 -16.43
N VAL A 13 18.33 23.38 -15.36
CA VAL A 13 19.08 22.54 -14.44
C VAL A 13 18.03 21.77 -13.64
N ALA A 14 17.76 20.53 -14.04
CA ALA A 14 16.98 19.61 -13.25
C ALA A 14 17.80 19.25 -12.01
N ALA A 15 17.38 19.78 -10.86
CA ALA A 15 17.83 19.32 -9.56
C ALA A 15 17.26 17.91 -9.36
N GLY A 16 18.05 16.90 -9.75
CA GLY A 16 17.77 15.51 -9.43
C GLY A 16 17.86 15.32 -7.92
N VAL A 17 16.71 15.17 -7.28
CA VAL A 17 16.63 14.58 -5.94
C VAL A 17 17.00 13.12 -6.12
N VAL A 18 18.25 12.79 -5.79
CA VAL A 18 18.70 11.42 -5.63
C VAL A 18 17.99 10.88 -4.40
N PHE A 19 16.89 10.16 -4.60
CA PHE A 19 16.40 9.24 -3.58
C PHE A 19 17.51 8.22 -3.36
N ALA A 20 18.12 8.27 -2.18
CA ALA A 20 19.02 7.22 -1.73
C ALA A 20 18.19 5.93 -1.64
N LEU A 21 18.26 5.13 -2.71
CA LEU A 21 17.97 3.71 -2.66
C LEU A 21 18.87 3.13 -1.56
N VAL A 22 18.30 2.88 -0.39
CA VAL A 22 18.92 2.03 0.60
C VAL A 22 18.99 0.66 -0.06
N GLY A 23 20.17 0.34 -0.59
CA GLY A 23 20.45 -0.97 -1.14
C GLY A 23 20.33 -1.99 -0.03
N LEU A 24 19.25 -2.79 -0.07
CA LEU A 24 19.26 -4.09 0.57
C LEU A 24 20.28 -4.94 -0.21
N ALA A 25 21.50 -4.98 0.33
CA ALA A 25 22.50 -5.94 -0.07
C ALA A 25 21.94 -7.34 0.18
N ALA A 26 21.87 -8.14 -0.89
CA ALA A 26 21.60 -9.57 -0.83
C ALA A 26 22.71 -10.26 0.01
N ALA A 27 22.37 -10.61 1.25
CA ALA A 27 23.01 -11.65 2.03
C ALA A 27 21.94 -12.72 2.30
N GLY A 28 22.28 -13.97 1.99
CA GLY A 28 21.33 -15.08 1.84
C GLY A 28 20.42 -15.38 3.04
N CYS A 29 19.34 -16.10 2.71
CA CYS A 29 18.37 -16.72 3.60
C CYS A 29 17.63 -15.75 4.54
N SER A 30 16.40 -15.40 4.17
CA SER A 30 15.37 -15.05 5.15
C SER A 30 14.11 -15.88 4.91
N ASP A 31 14.25 -17.21 4.82
CA ASP A 31 13.16 -18.17 5.04
C ASP A 31 12.66 -18.16 6.51
N ARG A 32 13.00 -17.14 7.29
CA ARG A 32 12.53 -16.97 8.66
C ARG A 32 11.29 -16.09 8.63
N PRO A 33 10.14 -16.59 9.09
CA PRO A 33 8.95 -15.75 9.14
C PRO A 33 9.21 -14.56 10.06
N LEU A 34 8.83 -13.36 9.61
CA LEU A 34 8.99 -12.12 10.38
C LEU A 34 8.29 -12.24 11.74
N ASP A 35 8.82 -11.60 12.78
CA ASP A 35 8.02 -11.30 13.97
C ASP A 35 7.17 -10.04 13.73
N ALA A 36 6.32 -9.68 14.70
CA ALA A 36 5.46 -8.50 14.58
C ALA A 36 6.23 -7.18 14.37
N SER A 37 7.39 -7.01 15.00
CA SER A 37 8.20 -5.79 14.89
C SER A 37 8.89 -5.70 13.53
N GLY A 38 9.38 -6.84 13.02
CA GLY A 38 9.91 -6.97 11.67
C GLY A 38 8.85 -6.69 10.61
N ALA A 39 7.63 -7.21 10.81
CA ALA A 39 6.50 -6.92 9.92
C ALA A 39 6.14 -5.43 9.91
N ALA A 40 6.03 -4.80 11.09
CA ALA A 40 5.75 -3.36 11.18
C ALA A 40 6.80 -2.51 10.46
N THR A 41 8.07 -2.86 10.61
CA THR A 41 9.19 -2.15 9.96
C THR A 41 9.19 -2.34 8.44
N ALA A 42 8.98 -3.58 7.98
CA ALA A 42 9.03 -3.91 6.55
C ALA A 42 7.81 -3.35 5.78
N TYR A 43 6.62 -3.39 6.38
CA TYR A 43 5.36 -3.08 5.69
C TYR A 43 4.73 -1.74 6.07
N GLY A 44 5.31 -0.99 7.02
CA GLY A 44 4.88 0.38 7.32
C GLY A 44 4.74 1.27 6.07
N PRO A 45 5.75 1.34 5.18
CA PRO A 45 5.67 2.13 3.95
C PRO A 45 4.54 1.74 2.99
N VAL A 46 4.09 0.48 3.02
CA VAL A 46 2.99 0.00 2.16
C VAL A 46 1.67 0.65 2.57
N VAL A 47 1.39 0.73 3.87
CA VAL A 47 0.16 1.36 4.37
C VAL A 47 0.16 2.86 4.06
N ASP A 48 1.30 3.52 4.24
CA ASP A 48 1.46 4.95 3.91
C ASP A 48 1.28 5.20 2.40
N ALA A 49 1.85 4.35 1.54
CA ALA A 49 1.70 4.44 0.09
C ALA A 49 0.24 4.27 -0.34
N VAL A 50 -0.47 3.27 0.22
CA VAL A 50 -1.87 2.97 -0.12
C VAL A 50 -2.80 4.06 0.36
N THR A 51 -2.66 4.53 1.61
CA THR A 51 -3.50 5.62 2.14
C THR A 51 -3.27 6.91 1.37
N LYS A 52 -2.02 7.23 1.01
CA LYS A 52 -1.71 8.37 0.15
C LYS A 52 -2.32 8.23 -1.25
N ALA A 53 -2.09 7.11 -1.93
CA ALA A 53 -2.54 6.90 -3.30
C ALA A 53 -4.08 6.95 -3.40
N THR A 54 -4.77 6.25 -2.49
CA THR A 54 -6.23 6.27 -2.43
C THR A 54 -6.78 7.61 -1.97
N GLY A 55 -6.13 8.28 -1.03
CA GLY A 55 -6.51 9.64 -0.59
C GLY A 55 -6.43 10.65 -1.74
N ASP A 56 -5.32 10.67 -2.46
CA ASP A 56 -5.10 11.57 -3.60
C ASP A 56 -6.06 11.28 -4.76
N ALA A 57 -6.22 10.00 -5.14
CA ALA A 57 -7.06 9.61 -6.26
C ALA A 57 -8.56 9.83 -5.99
N LEU A 58 -8.98 9.66 -4.74
CA LEU A 58 -10.40 9.67 -4.38
C LEU A 58 -10.85 10.97 -3.72
N GLY A 59 -9.91 11.84 -3.32
CA GLY A 59 -10.20 13.06 -2.58
C GLY A 59 -10.75 12.77 -1.18
N VAL A 60 -10.25 11.73 -0.52
CA VAL A 60 -10.66 11.36 0.84
C VAL A 60 -9.53 11.59 1.82
N GLU A 61 -9.88 12.01 3.02
CA GLU A 61 -8.94 12.06 4.15
C GLU A 61 -9.07 10.76 4.95
N TRP A 62 -7.91 10.17 5.23
CA TRP A 62 -7.77 8.99 6.07
C TRP A 62 -7.39 9.40 7.49
N THR A 63 -8.13 8.92 8.47
CA THR A 63 -7.82 9.11 9.88
C THR A 63 -7.34 7.80 10.49
N ARG A 64 -6.47 7.90 11.50
CA ARG A 64 -5.99 6.73 12.24
C ARG A 64 -7.19 6.05 12.91
N GLY A 65 -7.33 4.75 12.65
CA GLY A 65 -8.34 3.87 13.25
C GLY A 65 -7.76 3.06 14.41
N SER A 66 -7.96 1.74 14.34
CA SER A 66 -7.47 0.80 15.35
C SER A 66 -5.95 0.68 15.29
N ASP A 67 -5.32 0.51 16.45
CA ASP A 67 -3.88 0.27 16.54
C ASP A 67 -3.48 -1.10 15.95
N GLU A 68 -2.18 -1.28 15.78
CA GLU A 68 -1.61 -2.56 15.38
C GLU A 68 -1.89 -3.66 16.41
N THR A 69 -1.99 -4.89 15.92
CA THR A 69 -2.30 -6.05 16.77
C THR A 69 -1.83 -7.32 16.10
N THR A 70 -1.51 -8.34 16.89
CA THR A 70 -1.25 -9.70 16.38
C THR A 70 -2.37 -10.61 16.83
N GLN A 71 -2.91 -11.42 15.93
CA GLN A 71 -4.01 -12.33 16.24
C GLN A 71 -3.76 -13.72 15.65
N ARG A 72 -4.23 -14.75 16.35
CA ARG A 72 -4.26 -16.13 15.84
C ARG A 72 -5.48 -16.31 14.94
N GLY A 73 -5.26 -16.76 13.72
CA GLY A 73 -6.30 -17.22 12.80
C GLY A 73 -6.07 -18.67 12.36
N ASP A 74 -6.88 -19.12 11.40
CA ASP A 74 -6.83 -20.50 10.88
C ASP A 74 -5.49 -20.88 10.23
N HIS A 75 -4.75 -19.87 9.75
CA HIS A 75 -3.46 -20.03 9.08
C HIS A 75 -2.26 -19.58 9.94
N GLY A 76 -2.43 -19.52 11.26
CA GLY A 76 -1.38 -19.11 12.20
C GLY A 76 -1.50 -17.67 12.70
N CYS A 77 -0.43 -17.13 13.25
CA CYS A 77 -0.39 -15.74 13.73
C CYS A 77 -0.26 -14.77 12.56
N ARG A 78 -1.06 -13.70 12.58
CA ARG A 78 -0.92 -12.58 11.67
C ARG A 78 -0.79 -11.28 12.46
N TRP A 79 0.21 -10.49 12.10
CA TRP A 79 0.28 -9.09 12.51
C TRP A 79 -0.64 -8.28 11.59
N TYR A 80 -1.35 -7.32 12.18
CA TYR A 80 -2.19 -6.38 11.49
C TYR A 80 -1.67 -4.98 11.77
N SER A 81 -1.51 -4.20 10.72
CA SER A 81 -1.13 -2.80 10.84
C SER A 81 -2.18 -2.02 11.63
N THR A 82 -1.77 -0.83 12.05
CA THR A 82 -2.73 0.25 12.33
C THR A 82 -3.69 0.37 11.14
N SER A 83 -4.99 0.45 11.39
CA SER A 83 -5.97 0.71 10.33
C SER A 83 -6.13 2.20 10.10
N PHE A 84 -6.55 2.56 8.89
CA PHE A 84 -6.94 3.91 8.56
C PHE A 84 -8.38 3.90 8.09
N GLU A 85 -9.18 4.86 8.53
CA GLU A 85 -10.61 4.92 8.27
C GLU A 85 -10.99 6.25 7.62
N THR A 86 -12.06 6.23 6.84
CA THR A 86 -12.72 7.44 6.36
C THR A 86 -14.23 7.26 6.46
N ALA A 87 -14.93 8.33 6.80
CA ALA A 87 -16.40 8.33 6.88
C ALA A 87 -17.05 8.16 5.49
N THR A 88 -16.29 8.38 4.42
CA THR A 88 -16.77 8.19 3.05
C THR A 88 -16.89 6.69 2.74
N ASP A 89 -18.07 6.28 2.29
CA ASP A 89 -18.27 4.96 1.69
C ASP A 89 -17.72 4.94 0.25
N LEU A 90 -16.71 4.10 0.02
CA LEU A 90 -16.07 3.93 -1.28
C LEU A 90 -16.63 2.73 -2.06
N SER A 91 -17.68 2.05 -1.59
CA SER A 91 -18.19 0.82 -2.21
C SER A 91 -18.55 0.97 -3.70
N SER A 92 -19.00 2.16 -4.14
CA SER A 92 -19.26 2.47 -5.55
C SER A 92 -18.03 2.91 -6.36
N ARG A 93 -16.89 3.09 -5.70
CA ARG A 93 -15.61 3.60 -6.23
C ARG A 93 -14.48 2.58 -6.14
N MET A 94 -14.82 1.30 -5.98
CA MET A 94 -13.85 0.20 -5.92
C MET A 94 -12.97 0.09 -7.18
N PRO A 95 -13.46 0.39 -8.41
CA PRO A 95 -12.58 0.43 -9.59
C PRO A 95 -11.44 1.44 -9.47
N GLU A 96 -11.71 2.64 -8.94
CA GLU A 96 -10.70 3.67 -8.72
C GLU A 96 -9.75 3.32 -7.57
N VAL A 97 -10.27 2.66 -6.53
CA VAL A 97 -9.44 2.08 -5.45
C VAL A 97 -8.45 1.07 -6.03
N ARG A 98 -8.91 0.16 -6.90
CA ARG A 98 -8.05 -0.83 -7.56
C ARG A 98 -6.94 -0.17 -8.37
N GLN A 99 -7.28 0.80 -9.19
CA GLN A 99 -6.29 1.53 -9.97
C GLN A 99 -5.25 2.22 -9.07
N ALA A 100 -5.68 2.80 -7.94
CA ALA A 100 -4.77 3.41 -6.98
C ALA A 100 -3.85 2.38 -6.30
N LEU A 101 -4.36 1.19 -5.98
CA LEU A 101 -3.57 0.09 -5.43
C LEU A 101 -2.55 -0.43 -6.45
N ASP A 102 -2.97 -0.77 -7.66
CA ASP A 102 -2.07 -1.26 -8.73
C ASP A 102 -0.93 -0.29 -8.98
N SER A 103 -1.24 1.01 -9.05
CA SER A 103 -0.24 2.05 -9.29
C SER A 103 0.73 2.26 -8.12
N SER A 104 0.36 1.94 -6.89
CA SER A 104 1.19 2.18 -5.71
C SER A 104 1.93 0.94 -5.21
N LEU A 105 1.44 -0.24 -5.56
CA LEU A 105 1.90 -1.50 -4.99
C LEU A 105 2.76 -2.34 -5.94
N GLY A 106 2.68 -2.13 -7.25
CA GLY A 106 3.43 -2.91 -8.23
C GLY A 106 4.95 -2.86 -8.01
N ASP A 107 5.50 -1.68 -7.68
CA ASP A 107 6.93 -1.51 -7.37
C ASP A 107 7.32 -2.07 -5.99
N LEU A 108 6.34 -2.41 -5.14
CA LEU A 108 6.51 -2.95 -3.79
C LEU A 108 6.37 -4.48 -3.75
N GLY A 109 6.27 -5.15 -4.90
CA GLY A 109 6.24 -6.61 -4.99
C GLY A 109 4.87 -7.26 -4.74
N PHE A 110 3.81 -6.47 -4.62
CA PHE A 110 2.45 -6.98 -4.55
C PHE A 110 1.92 -7.31 -5.95
N ALA A 111 1.11 -8.35 -6.04
CA ALA A 111 0.36 -8.69 -7.25
C ALA A 111 -0.75 -7.66 -7.53
N ASP A 112 -1.30 -7.72 -8.76
CA ASP A 112 -2.43 -6.90 -9.19
C ASP A 112 -3.62 -7.02 -8.21
N ALA A 113 -4.22 -5.88 -7.91
CA ALA A 113 -5.30 -5.77 -6.96
C ALA A 113 -6.58 -6.45 -7.49
N GLN A 114 -7.25 -7.19 -6.61
CA GLN A 114 -8.43 -7.99 -6.90
C GLN A 114 -9.64 -7.47 -6.15
N ASP A 115 -10.81 -7.52 -6.78
CA ASP A 115 -12.08 -7.32 -6.09
C ASP A 115 -12.39 -8.54 -5.23
N GLU A 116 -12.95 -8.28 -4.06
CA GLU A 116 -13.42 -9.30 -3.14
C GLU A 116 -14.77 -8.92 -2.56
N GLN A 117 -15.67 -9.90 -2.50
CA GLN A 117 -16.94 -9.76 -1.83
C GLN A 117 -16.88 -10.45 -0.47
N LEU A 118 -17.08 -9.66 0.59
CA LEU A 118 -16.90 -10.10 1.96
C LEU A 118 -18.27 -10.38 2.63
N PRO A 119 -18.30 -11.27 3.65
CA PRO A 119 -19.53 -11.55 4.40
C PRO A 119 -20.20 -10.29 4.93
N GLY A 120 -21.54 -10.31 4.95
CA GLY A 120 -22.33 -9.18 5.46
C GLY A 120 -22.40 -7.98 4.51
N GLY A 121 -22.12 -8.15 3.21
CA GLY A 121 -22.30 -7.10 2.20
C GLY A 121 -21.18 -6.07 2.18
N TRP A 122 -20.02 -6.41 2.73
CA TRP A 122 -18.80 -5.63 2.55
C TRP A 122 -18.21 -5.91 1.16
N VAL A 123 -17.63 -4.90 0.55
CA VAL A 123 -16.80 -5.05 -0.64
C VAL A 123 -15.38 -4.65 -0.31
N ALA A 124 -14.41 -5.25 -0.99
CA ALA A 124 -13.02 -4.92 -0.81
C ALA A 124 -12.27 -4.94 -2.14
N VAL A 125 -11.19 -4.17 -2.18
CA VAL A 125 -10.10 -4.37 -3.11
C VAL A 125 -8.89 -4.80 -2.31
N THR A 126 -8.22 -5.86 -2.73
CA THR A 126 -7.10 -6.46 -2.01
C THR A 126 -5.92 -6.72 -2.93
N ALA A 127 -4.71 -6.64 -2.40
CA ALA A 127 -3.49 -7.08 -3.08
C ALA A 127 -2.65 -7.90 -2.10
N THR A 128 -1.95 -8.90 -2.63
CA THR A 128 -1.11 -9.82 -1.85
C THR A 128 0.27 -9.91 -2.49
N ASP A 129 1.33 -9.98 -1.69
CA ASP A 129 2.69 -10.21 -2.15
C ASP A 129 3.10 -11.70 -2.06
N ASP A 130 4.39 -11.99 -2.30
CA ASP A 130 4.93 -13.36 -2.26
C ASP A 130 5.15 -13.90 -0.83
N GLN A 131 5.02 -13.05 0.20
CA GLN A 131 5.11 -13.41 1.62
C GLN A 131 3.72 -13.53 2.28
N ASP A 132 2.65 -13.61 1.49
CA ASP A 132 1.26 -13.60 1.94
C ASP A 132 0.87 -12.36 2.76
N ALA A 133 1.63 -11.26 2.64
CA ALA A 133 1.20 -9.96 3.16
C ALA A 133 0.05 -9.47 2.30
N ARG A 134 -1.04 -9.07 2.95
CA ARG A 134 -2.28 -8.68 2.31
C ARG A 134 -2.65 -7.27 2.75
N VAL A 135 -2.80 -6.37 1.78
CA VAL A 135 -3.45 -5.08 1.99
C VAL A 135 -4.88 -5.13 1.48
N ALA A 136 -5.78 -4.50 2.20
CA ALA A 136 -7.20 -4.42 1.85
C ALA A 136 -7.73 -3.01 2.07
N VAL A 137 -8.48 -2.52 1.09
CA VAL A 137 -9.38 -1.38 1.24
C VAL A 137 -10.81 -1.93 1.22
N GLN A 138 -11.51 -1.83 2.34
CA GLN A 138 -12.84 -2.39 2.53
C GLN A 138 -13.86 -1.27 2.68
N ALA A 139 -15.08 -1.46 2.18
CA ALA A 139 -16.14 -0.46 2.26
C ALA A 139 -17.52 -1.05 2.54
N LYS A 140 -18.23 -0.40 3.46
CA LYS A 140 -19.67 -0.57 3.76
C LYS A 140 -20.14 0.55 4.68
N GLY A 141 -20.75 1.60 4.13
CA GLY A 141 -21.17 2.81 4.85
C GLY A 141 -20.01 3.69 5.37
N ARG A 142 -18.80 3.14 5.43
CA ARG A 142 -17.51 3.79 5.68
C ARG A 142 -16.43 2.95 5.00
N SER A 143 -15.21 3.48 4.90
CA SER A 143 -14.10 2.73 4.30
C SER A 143 -12.91 2.59 5.25
N THR A 144 -12.17 1.49 5.11
CA THR A 144 -11.03 1.15 5.95
C THR A 144 -9.89 0.61 5.10
N VAL A 145 -8.67 1.10 5.31
CA VAL A 145 -7.42 0.51 4.83
C VAL A 145 -6.78 -0.28 5.96
N ARG A 146 -6.34 -1.51 5.68
CA ARG A 146 -5.52 -2.28 6.61
C ARG A 146 -4.60 -3.24 5.87
N LEU A 147 -3.42 -3.47 6.46
CA LEU A 147 -2.48 -4.48 6.00
C LEU A 147 -2.35 -5.59 7.07
N SER A 148 -2.15 -6.82 6.62
CA SER A 148 -1.91 -7.98 7.47
C SER A 148 -0.76 -8.82 6.93
N VAL A 149 0.09 -9.34 7.79
CA VAL A 149 1.28 -10.12 7.42
C VAL A 149 1.33 -11.39 8.27
N PRO A 150 1.59 -12.57 7.69
CA PRO A 150 1.92 -13.75 8.49
C PRO A 150 3.19 -13.50 9.31
N VAL A 151 3.15 -13.84 10.59
CA VAL A 151 4.30 -13.66 11.48
C VAL A 151 4.58 -14.93 12.29
N SER A 152 5.86 -15.13 12.64
CA SER A 152 6.26 -16.11 13.64
C SER A 152 6.17 -15.53 15.04
N GLY A 153 6.03 -16.42 16.03
CA GLY A 153 6.02 -16.05 17.45
C GLY A 153 4.62 -16.02 18.06
N ASP A 154 4.52 -15.33 19.19
CA ASP A 154 3.31 -15.36 20.01
C ASP A 154 2.23 -14.40 19.51
N CYS A 155 1.02 -14.95 19.54
CA CYS A 155 -0.28 -14.33 19.46
C CYS A 155 -1.20 -15.13 20.40
#